data_AF-A0A845Y5M6-F1
#
_entry.id   AF-A0A845Y5M6-F1
#
_cell.length_a   1.000
_cell.length_b   1.000
_cell.length_c   1.000
_cell.angle_alpha   90.00
_cell.angle_beta   90.00
_cell.angle_gamma   90.00
#
_symmetry.space_group_name_H-M   'P 1'
#
loop_
_entity.id
_entity.type
_entity.pdbx_description
1 polymer ?
#
loop_
_entity_poly.entity_id
_entity_poly.type
_entity_poly.pdbx_seq_one_letter_code
_entity_poly.pdbx_strand_id
1 'polypeptide(L)'
;MGFFTQLSDRLDRLAESVFDWLVDVTTWAVEKLTIFVKTLFQKLQKIWPTLVAPVLIAAFGELSILYVIFYAGAVLGQTIMEIWDPIYVNSKSSQVFKLEQAPQISPLPELRSESRVLKLENYY
;
A
#
# COMPACT_ATOMS: atom_id res chain seq x y z
N MET A 1 -29.72 -60.63 -7.04
CA MET A 1 -28.61 -59.83 -6.47
C MET A 1 -28.11 -58.79 -7.48
N GLY A 2 -29.01 -58.04 -8.16
CA GLY A 2 -28.61 -57.16 -9.29
C GLY A 2 -29.20 -55.76 -9.29
N PHE A 3 -30.31 -55.53 -8.58
CA PHE A 3 -30.97 -54.22 -8.52
C PHE A 3 -30.14 -53.17 -7.76
N PHE A 4 -29.61 -53.52 -6.59
CA PHE A 4 -28.82 -52.61 -5.77
C PHE A 4 -27.48 -52.24 -6.42
N THR A 5 -26.83 -53.16 -7.14
CA THR A 5 -25.61 -52.88 -7.89
C THR A 5 -25.85 -51.95 -9.07
N GLN A 6 -26.91 -52.19 -9.86
CA GLN A 6 -27.29 -51.27 -10.94
C GLN A 6 -27.72 -49.90 -10.45
N LEU A 7 -28.34 -49.82 -9.26
CA LEU A 7 -28.69 -48.55 -8.63
C LEU A 7 -27.43 -47.79 -8.18
N SER A 8 -26.46 -48.49 -7.57
CA SER A 8 -25.16 -47.91 -7.21
C SER A 8 -24.44 -47.35 -8.43
N ASP A 9 -24.27 -48.15 -9.49
CA ASP A 9 -23.58 -47.74 -10.72
C ASP A 9 -24.26 -46.55 -11.42
N ARG A 10 -25.57 -46.35 -11.20
CA ARG A 10 -26.30 -45.18 -11.72
C ARG A 10 -26.09 -43.95 -10.86
N LEU A 11 -26.04 -44.10 -9.53
CA LEU A 11 -25.75 -43.00 -8.61
C LEU A 11 -24.31 -42.50 -8.77
N ASP A 12 -23.35 -43.41 -8.95
CA ASP A 12 -21.95 -43.06 -9.13
C ASP A 12 -21.74 -42.25 -10.43
N ARG A 13 -22.33 -42.71 -11.55
CA ARG A 13 -22.30 -41.96 -12.83
C ARG A 13 -22.99 -40.60 -12.76
N LEU A 14 -24.07 -40.48 -11.98
CA LEU A 14 -24.74 -39.20 -11.75
C LEU A 14 -23.86 -38.27 -10.92
N ALA A 15 -23.18 -38.79 -9.89
CA ALA A 15 -22.27 -38.01 -9.07
C ALA A 15 -21.07 -37.50 -9.89
N GLU A 16 -20.47 -38.34 -10.73
CA GLU A 16 -19.40 -37.95 -11.65
C GLU A 16 -19.87 -36.86 -12.64
N SER A 17 -21.03 -37.05 -13.27
CA SER A 17 -21.57 -36.06 -14.22
C SER A 17 -21.88 -34.70 -13.57
N VAL A 18 -22.36 -34.70 -12.32
CA VAL A 18 -22.61 -33.45 -11.58
C VAL A 18 -21.30 -32.79 -11.17
N PHE A 19 -20.31 -33.59 -10.77
CA PHE A 19 -18.98 -33.08 -10.41
C PHE A 19 -18.29 -32.42 -11.60
N ASP A 20 -18.27 -33.07 -12.77
CA ASP A 20 -17.68 -32.51 -13.99
C ASP A 20 -18.36 -31.19 -14.39
N TRP A 21 -19.69 -31.14 -14.31
CA TRP A 21 -20.43 -29.90 -14.54
C TRP A 21 -20.06 -28.78 -13.57
N LEU A 22 -19.85 -29.09 -12.28
CA LEU A 22 -19.41 -28.10 -11.30
C LEU A 22 -18.00 -27.57 -11.59
N VAL A 23 -17.08 -28.44 -12.03
CA VAL A 23 -15.73 -28.05 -12.43
C VAL A 23 -15.78 -27.14 -13.65
N ASP A 24 -16.61 -27.45 -14.65
CA ASP A 24 -16.76 -26.63 -15.85
C ASP A 24 -17.33 -25.24 -15.52
N VAL A 25 -18.38 -25.18 -14.70
CA VAL A 25 -19.02 -23.91 -14.30
C VAL A 25 -18.05 -23.04 -13.51
N THR A 26 -17.31 -23.64 -12.57
CA THR A 26 -16.34 -22.91 -11.75
C THR A 26 -15.16 -22.42 -12.58
N THR A 27 -14.65 -23.24 -13.51
CA THR A 27 -13.57 -22.86 -14.42
C THR A 27 -13.99 -21.70 -15.32
N TRP A 28 -15.17 -21.79 -15.95
CA TRP A 28 -15.72 -20.69 -16.75
C TRP A 28 -15.90 -19.40 -15.95
N ALA A 29 -16.41 -19.49 -14.72
CA ALA A 29 -16.60 -18.32 -13.86
C ALA A 29 -15.27 -17.63 -13.51
N VAL A 30 -14.24 -18.42 -13.19
CA VAL A 30 -12.88 -17.91 -12.91
C VAL A 30 -12.28 -17.25 -14.15
N GLU A 31 -12.43 -17.84 -15.33
CA GLU A 31 -11.95 -17.24 -16.58
C GLU A 31 -12.63 -15.91 -16.88
N LYS A 32 -13.97 -15.85 -16.77
CA LYS A 32 -14.73 -14.60 -16.99
C LYS A 32 -14.36 -13.53 -15.99
N LEU A 33 -14.22 -13.87 -14.72
CA LEU A 33 -13.76 -12.94 -13.69
C LEU A 33 -12.35 -12.43 -13.99
N THR A 34 -11.45 -13.31 -14.39
CA THR A 34 -10.07 -12.95 -14.74
C THR A 34 -10.03 -11.97 -15.92
N ILE A 35 -10.81 -12.23 -16.97
CA ILE A 35 -10.93 -11.33 -18.14
C ILE A 35 -11.51 -9.98 -17.72
N PHE A 36 -12.56 -9.99 -16.89
CA PHE A 36 -13.18 -8.77 -16.38
C PHE A 36 -12.17 -7.92 -15.59
N VAL A 37 -11.47 -8.50 -14.61
CA VAL A 37 -10.49 -7.78 -13.78
C VAL A 37 -9.34 -7.25 -14.64
N LYS A 38 -8.81 -8.05 -15.57
CA LYS A 38 -7.77 -7.59 -16.51
C LYS A 38 -8.25 -6.41 -17.36
N THR A 39 -9.46 -6.49 -17.90
CA THR A 39 -10.04 -5.42 -18.73
C THR A 39 -10.28 -4.16 -17.92
N LEU A 40 -10.80 -4.31 -16.70
CA LEU A 40 -11.01 -3.19 -15.77
C LEU A 40 -9.68 -2.51 -15.45
N PHE A 41 -8.66 -3.28 -15.10
CA PHE A 41 -7.34 -2.75 -14.81
C PHE A 41 -6.72 -2.03 -16.01
N GLN A 42 -6.82 -2.59 -17.21
CA GLN A 42 -6.36 -1.93 -18.44
C GLN A 42 -7.08 -0.61 -18.71
N LYS A 43 -8.41 -0.56 -18.48
CA LYS A 43 -9.19 0.67 -18.63
C LYS A 43 -8.79 1.72 -17.59
N LEU A 44 -8.62 1.30 -16.33
CA LEU A 44 -8.15 2.17 -15.25
C LEU A 44 -6.76 2.72 -15.55
N GLN A 45 -5.83 1.89 -16.00
CA GLN A 45 -4.48 2.32 -16.40
C GLN A 45 -4.50 3.38 -17.51
N LYS A 46 -5.42 3.28 -18.49
CA LYS A 46 -5.54 4.27 -19.57
C LYS A 46 -6.01 5.65 -19.07
N ILE A 47 -6.92 5.66 -18.11
CA ILE A 47 -7.45 6.92 -17.56
C ILE A 47 -6.62 7.45 -16.38
N TRP A 48 -5.76 6.61 -15.80
CA TRP A 48 -4.94 6.97 -14.66
C TRP A 48 -4.07 8.20 -14.90
N PRO A 49 -3.20 8.27 -15.93
CA PRO A 49 -2.32 9.42 -16.12
C PRO A 49 -3.06 10.68 -16.59
N THR A 50 -4.25 10.53 -17.20
CA THR A 50 -4.97 11.64 -17.83
C THR A 50 -6.04 12.25 -16.94
N LEU A 51 -6.70 11.45 -16.10
CA LEU A 51 -7.83 11.90 -15.29
C LEU A 51 -7.57 11.77 -13.79
N VAL A 52 -6.91 10.68 -13.34
CA VAL A 52 -6.77 10.40 -11.91
C VAL A 52 -5.53 11.08 -11.32
N ALA A 53 -4.36 10.82 -11.89
CA ALA A 53 -3.09 11.34 -11.42
C ALA A 53 -3.05 12.87 -11.38
N PRO A 54 -3.54 13.62 -12.41
CA PRO A 54 -3.50 15.09 -12.35
C PRO A 54 -4.37 15.68 -11.25
N VAL A 55 -5.53 15.08 -10.96
CA VAL A 55 -6.40 15.51 -9.86
C VAL A 55 -5.73 15.26 -8.51
N LEU A 56 -5.07 14.11 -8.35
CA LEU A 56 -4.31 13.80 -7.14
C LEU A 56 -3.09 14.73 -6.99
N ILE A 57 -2.36 14.99 -8.07
CA ILE A 57 -1.25 15.94 -8.10
C ILE A 57 -1.74 17.36 -7.74
N ALA A 58 -2.87 17.80 -8.30
CA ALA A 58 -3.42 19.12 -8.00
C ALA A 58 -3.86 19.24 -6.52
N ALA A 59 -4.39 18.17 -5.92
CA ALA A 59 -4.83 18.18 -4.53
C ALA A 59 -3.66 18.04 -3.53
N PHE A 60 -2.64 17.25 -3.87
CA PHE A 60 -1.60 16.81 -2.92
C PHE A 60 -0.18 17.26 -3.28
N GLY A 61 0.05 17.79 -4.48
CA GLY A 61 1.36 18.15 -5.03
C GLY A 61 2.01 16.99 -5.79
N GLU A 62 2.77 17.31 -6.85
CA GLU A 62 3.69 16.38 -7.52
C GLU A 62 5.08 16.56 -6.90
N LEU A 63 5.68 15.46 -6.43
CA LEU A 63 7.05 15.48 -5.88
C LEU A 63 7.24 16.60 -4.85
N SER A 64 6.25 16.82 -3.98
CA SER A 64 6.26 17.92 -3.01
C SER A 64 7.54 17.85 -2.19
N ILE A 65 8.44 18.80 -2.43
CA ILE A 65 9.69 18.94 -1.70
C ILE A 65 9.27 19.37 -0.30
N LEU A 66 9.28 18.41 0.62
CA LEU A 66 9.06 18.71 2.03
C LEU A 66 10.34 19.32 2.59
N TYR A 67 10.18 20.49 3.18
CA TYR A 67 11.28 21.15 3.85
C TYR A 67 11.37 20.62 5.27
N VAL A 68 12.59 20.47 5.76
CA VAL A 68 12.86 20.11 7.15
C VAL A 68 13.55 21.29 7.81
N ILE A 69 12.95 21.78 8.89
CA ILE A 69 13.53 22.84 9.73
C ILE A 69 13.85 22.25 11.10
N PHE A 70 15.04 22.58 11.61
CA PHE A 70 15.49 22.17 12.94
C PHE A 70 15.60 23.39 13.85
N TYR A 71 15.04 23.29 15.05
CA TYR A 71 15.17 24.31 16.09
C TYR A 71 15.41 23.68 17.48
N ALA A 72 15.93 24.48 18.40
CA ALA A 72 16.18 24.04 19.77
C ALA A 72 14.87 23.72 20.50
N GLY A 73 14.81 22.58 21.18
CA GLY A 73 13.68 22.21 22.04
C GLY A 73 13.71 22.92 23.39
N ALA A 74 12.67 22.70 24.19
CA ALA A 74 12.54 23.31 25.52
C ALA A 74 13.52 22.71 26.56
N VAL A 75 14.05 21.51 26.29
CA VAL A 75 14.99 20.79 27.16
C VAL A 75 16.38 20.77 26.53
N LEU A 76 17.42 20.92 27.34
CA LEU A 76 18.80 20.78 26.89
C LEU A 76 19.02 19.41 26.23
N GLY A 77 19.54 19.40 25.00
CA GLY A 77 19.73 18.17 24.22
C GLY A 77 18.50 17.69 23.45
N GLN A 78 17.45 18.50 23.36
CA GLN A 78 16.30 18.25 22.49
C GLN A 78 16.41 19.09 21.21
N THR A 79 16.18 18.45 20.06
CA THR A 79 15.99 19.12 18.77
C THR A 79 14.56 18.90 18.32
N ILE A 80 13.89 19.96 17.87
CA ILE A 80 12.59 19.84 17.23
C ILE A 80 12.80 19.84 15.72
N MET A 81 12.20 18.87 15.06
CA MET A 81 12.20 18.70 13.62
C MET A 81 10.80 18.99 13.11
N GLU A 82 10.66 19.97 12.23
CA GLU A 82 9.39 20.29 11.59
C GLU A 82 9.47 19.99 10.10
N ILE A 83 8.52 19.18 9.63
CA ILE A 83 8.35 18.85 8.22
C ILE A 83 7.14 19.63 7.70
N TRP A 84 7.36 20.41 6.66
CA TRP A 84 6.32 21.25 6.08
C TRP A 84 6.44 21.31 4.56
N ASP A 85 5.29 21.48 3.89
CA ASP A 85 5.23 21.69 2.45
C ASP A 85 5.28 23.21 2.17
N PRO A 86 6.34 23.70 1.50
CA PRO A 86 6.54 25.14 1.25
C PRO A 86 5.48 25.73 0.32
N ILE A 87 4.75 24.91 -0.45
CA ILE A 87 3.67 25.39 -1.33
C ILE A 87 2.43 25.78 -0.49
N TYR A 88 2.26 25.18 0.69
CA TYR A 88 1.06 25.30 1.51
C TYR A 88 1.32 25.88 2.91
N VAL A 89 2.26 26.82 3.01
CA VAL A 89 2.69 27.49 4.27
C VAL A 89 1.52 27.88 5.17
N ASN A 90 0.46 28.44 4.60
CA ASN A 90 -0.66 29.01 5.35
C ASN A 90 -1.91 28.13 5.34
N SER A 91 -1.91 26.99 4.66
CA SER A 91 -3.12 26.21 4.38
C SER A 91 -3.03 24.74 4.79
N LYS A 92 -1.84 24.23 5.10
CA LYS A 92 -1.65 22.87 5.65
C LYS A 92 -0.82 22.93 6.92
N SER A 93 -1.28 22.22 7.96
CA SER A 93 -0.51 22.06 9.20
C SER A 93 0.79 21.30 8.94
N SER A 94 1.89 21.76 9.52
CA SER A 94 3.16 21.04 9.54
C SER A 94 3.10 19.82 10.47
N GLN A 95 4.00 18.88 10.25
CA GLN A 95 4.23 17.75 11.16
C GLN A 95 5.46 18.04 11.99
N VAL A 96 5.31 18.01 13.31
CA VAL A 96 6.38 18.40 14.26
C VAL A 96 6.79 17.19 15.07
N PHE A 97 8.09 16.94 15.14
CA PHE A 97 8.69 15.82 15.83
C PHE A 97 9.72 16.28 16.84
N LYS A 98 9.82 15.54 17.95
CA LYS A 98 10.92 15.64 18.91
C LYS A 98 11.99 14.64 18.50
N LEU A 99 13.22 15.13 18.41
CA LEU A 99 14.41 14.33 18.19
C LEU A 99 15.34 14.47 19.41
N GLU A 100 15.86 13.35 19.88
CA GLU A 100 17.04 13.37 20.75
C GLU A 100 18.20 13.99 19.96
N GLN A 101 19.05 14.79 20.63
CA GLN A 101 20.18 15.43 19.99
C GLN A 101 21.02 14.43 19.19
N ALA A 102 21.20 14.73 17.90
CA ALA A 102 22.03 13.92 17.03
C ALA A 102 23.47 13.86 17.57
N PRO A 103 24.11 12.68 17.56
CA PRO A 103 25.50 12.54 18.01
C PRO A 103 26.39 13.48 17.21
N GLN A 104 27.24 14.25 17.89
CA GLN A 104 28.21 15.14 17.25
C GLN A 104 29.45 14.38 16.73
N ILE A 105 29.27 13.11 16.36
CA ILE A 105 30.37 12.26 15.89
C ILE A 105 30.75 12.73 14.48
N SER A 106 32.02 13.10 14.31
CA SER A 106 32.59 13.52 13.04
C SER A 106 33.81 12.63 12.71
N PRO A 107 33.90 12.06 11.51
CA PRO A 107 32.93 12.16 10.42
C PRO A 107 31.62 11.43 10.73
N LEU A 108 30.55 11.83 10.05
CA LEU A 108 29.29 11.09 10.12
C LEU A 108 29.49 9.69 9.53
N PRO A 109 28.83 8.66 10.07
CA PRO A 109 28.96 7.29 9.58
C PRO A 109 28.48 7.18 8.13
N GLU A 110 29.26 6.50 7.29
CA GLU A 110 28.90 6.26 5.88
C GLU A 110 27.92 5.09 5.74
N LEU A 111 27.94 4.16 6.71
CA LEU A 111 27.08 2.98 6.72
C LEU A 111 25.99 3.08 7.78
N ARG A 112 24.80 2.56 7.42
CA ARG A 112 23.66 2.47 8.34
C ARG A 112 23.97 1.63 9.58
N SER A 113 24.80 0.59 9.45
CA SER A 113 25.23 -0.27 10.57
C SER A 113 26.09 0.47 11.60
N GLU A 114 26.73 1.57 11.20
CA GLU A 114 27.59 2.41 12.05
C GLU A 114 26.82 3.62 12.60
N SER A 115 25.56 3.79 12.17
CA SER A 115 24.70 4.89 12.58
C SER A 115 24.06 4.61 13.93
N ARG A 116 24.06 5.63 14.81
CA ARG A 116 23.27 5.57 16.04
C ARG A 116 21.80 5.75 15.71
N VAL A 117 20.96 4.82 16.15
CA VAL A 117 19.51 4.94 16.03
C VAL A 117 19.02 5.97 17.04
N LEU A 118 18.31 6.99 16.55
CA LEU A 118 17.62 7.97 17.37
C LEU A 118 16.12 7.72 17.34
N LYS A 119 15.44 8.11 18.41
CA LYS A 119 13.99 8.09 18.47
C LYS A 119 13.43 9.39 17.90
N LEU A 120 12.48 9.24 16.99
CA LEU A 120 11.65 10.32 16.47
C LEU A 120 10.28 10.19 17.14
N GLU A 121 9.96 11.12 18.02
CA GLU A 121 8.68 11.12 18.74
C GLU A 121 7.77 12.19 18.13
N ASN A 122 6.47 11.89 17.99
CA ASN A 122 5.51 12.92 17.62
C ASN A 122 5.46 13.99 18.73
N TYR A 123 5.50 15.27 18.34
CA TYR A 123 5.43 16.37 19.31
C TYR A 123 4.02 16.51 19.90
N TYR A 124 2.98 16.16 19.13
CA TYR A 124 1.55 16.28 19.47
C TYR A 124 0.88 14.93 19.71
#